data_AF-A0A7V4E1V9-F1
#
_entry.id   AF-A0A7V4E1V9-F1
#
_cell.length_a   1.000
_cell.length_b   1.000
_cell.length_c   1.000
_cell.angle_alpha   90.00
_cell.angle_beta   90.00
_cell.angle_gamma   90.00
#
_symmetry.space_group_name_H-M   'P 1'
#
loop_
_entity.id
_entity.type
_entity.pdbx_description
1 polymer ?
#
loop_
_entity_poly.entity_id
_entity_poly.type
_entity_poly.pdbx_seq_one_letter_code
_entity_poly.pdbx_strand_id
1 'polypeptide(L)'
;MKMDKNLEILKELFWDYKWNSVLEKLDSPFVIARVLEIGDEDQVRTLIKEIGDDKIIDFLKKYGKRMLSKISYNFWCHFYGISD
;
A
#
# COMPACT_ATOMS: atom_id res chain seq x y z
N MET A 1 21.13 3.05 5.80
CA MET A 1 19.72 3.36 5.51
C MET A 1 19.03 3.59 6.85
N LYS A 2 18.67 4.84 7.18
CA LYS A 2 17.83 5.07 8.38
C LYS A 2 16.43 4.65 7.96
N MET A 3 15.95 3.51 8.45
CA MET A 3 14.51 3.24 8.41
C MET A 3 13.85 4.39 9.15
N ASP A 4 13.02 5.15 8.44
CA ASP A 4 12.22 6.19 9.04
C ASP A 4 11.39 5.51 10.13
N LYS A 5 11.45 6.01 11.37
CA LYS A 5 10.75 5.42 12.54
C LYS A 5 9.25 5.27 12.30
N ASN A 6 8.71 5.89 11.26
CA ASN A 6 7.32 5.82 10.86
C ASN A 6 6.90 4.48 10.24
N LEU A 7 7.80 3.69 9.62
CA LEU A 7 7.36 2.44 8.97
C LEU A 7 6.90 1.35 9.95
N GLU A 8 7.29 1.43 11.22
CA GLU A 8 6.84 0.46 12.24
C GLU A 8 5.31 0.46 12.42
N ILE A 9 4.60 1.54 12.07
CA ILE A 9 3.13 1.57 12.17
C ILE A 9 2.46 0.58 11.22
N LEU A 10 3.15 0.16 10.14
CA LEU A 10 2.63 -0.81 9.20
C LEU A 10 2.75 -2.24 9.74
N LYS A 11 3.58 -2.48 10.75
CA LYS A 11 3.95 -3.83 11.21
C LYS A 11 2.75 -4.64 11.70
N GLU A 12 1.75 -3.98 12.27
CA GLU A 12 0.51 -4.64 12.70
C GLU A 12 -0.28 -5.25 11.52
N LEU A 13 -0.17 -4.68 10.32
CA LEU A 13 -0.80 -5.23 9.11
C LEU A 13 -0.10 -6.52 8.64
N PHE A 14 1.14 -6.75 9.08
CA PHE A 14 1.99 -7.85 8.63
C PHE A 14 2.47 -8.73 9.79
N TRP A 15 1.66 -8.88 10.83
CA TRP A 15 1.99 -9.69 12.02
C TRP A 15 2.35 -11.16 11.68
N ASP A 16 1.87 -11.67 10.56
CA ASP A 16 2.08 -13.01 10.03
C ASP A 16 3.34 -13.13 9.12
N TYR A 17 4.08 -12.03 8.89
CA TYR A 17 5.26 -11.99 8.03
C TYR A 17 6.52 -11.55 8.75
N LYS A 18 7.68 -11.95 8.21
CA LYS A 18 8.97 -11.40 8.63
C LYS A 18 9.06 -9.93 8.24
N TRP A 19 9.13 -9.05 9.22
CA TRP A 19 9.14 -7.61 9.02
C TRP A 19 10.22 -7.12 8.03
N ASN A 20 11.44 -7.65 8.12
CA ASN A 20 12.52 -7.30 7.19
C ASN A 20 12.15 -7.62 5.73
N SER A 21 11.43 -8.71 5.48
CA SER A 21 11.02 -9.07 4.12
C SER A 21 9.93 -8.15 3.56
N VAL A 22 9.11 -7.54 4.43
CA VAL A 22 8.13 -6.52 4.04
C VAL A 22 8.87 -5.23 3.64
N LEU A 23 9.83 -4.80 4.45
CA LEU A 23 10.63 -3.60 4.21
C LEU A 23 11.44 -3.70 2.91
N GLU A 24 12.05 -4.85 2.63
CA GLU A 24 12.77 -5.10 1.38
C GLU A 24 11.87 -5.07 0.12
N LYS A 25 10.55 -5.18 0.29
CA LYS A 25 9.56 -5.32 -0.78
C LYS A 25 8.39 -4.36 -0.62
N LEU A 26 8.67 -3.15 -0.12
CA LEU A 26 7.65 -2.18 0.27
C LEU A 26 6.76 -1.75 -0.91
N ASP A 27 7.32 -1.68 -2.12
CA ASP A 27 6.60 -1.36 -3.36
C ASP A 27 6.01 -2.60 -4.06
N SER A 28 6.04 -3.77 -3.42
CA SER A 28 5.44 -4.97 -4.00
C SER A 28 3.90 -4.87 -4.02
N PRO A 29 3.24 -5.47 -5.04
CA PRO A 29 1.78 -5.46 -5.12
C PRO A 29 1.10 -6.04 -3.87
N PHE A 30 1.74 -6.99 -3.18
CA PHE A 30 1.21 -7.55 -1.95
C PHE A 30 1.18 -6.54 -0.81
N VAL A 31 2.29 -5.83 -0.57
CA VAL A 31 2.38 -4.83 0.50
C VAL A 31 1.41 -3.68 0.22
N ILE A 32 1.40 -3.18 -1.01
CA ILE A 32 0.50 -2.11 -1.42
C ILE A 32 -0.96 -2.55 -1.25
N ALA A 33 -1.35 -3.72 -1.77
CA ALA A 33 -2.72 -4.20 -1.66
C ALA A 33 -3.18 -4.28 -0.21
N ARG A 34 -2.34 -4.83 0.67
CA ARG A 34 -2.71 -5.01 2.07
C ARG A 34 -2.90 -3.68 2.80
N VAL A 35 -2.00 -2.72 2.59
CA VAL A 35 -2.14 -1.38 3.20
C VAL A 35 -3.38 -0.66 2.66
N LEU A 36 -3.63 -0.72 1.35
CA LEU A 36 -4.80 -0.07 0.75
C LEU A 36 -6.14 -0.75 1.09
N GLU A 37 -6.14 -2.04 1.47
CA GLU A 37 -7.36 -2.78 1.79
C GLU A 37 -7.77 -2.65 3.25
N ILE A 38 -6.81 -2.64 4.19
CA ILE A 38 -7.09 -2.73 5.63
C ILE A 38 -6.32 -1.71 6.49
N GLY A 39 -5.44 -0.90 5.91
CA GLY A 39 -4.70 0.11 6.64
C GLY A 39 -5.57 1.32 7.00
N ASP A 40 -5.24 1.97 8.11
CA ASP A 40 -5.81 3.26 8.47
C ASP A 40 -5.17 4.42 7.67
N GLU A 41 -5.66 5.64 7.91
CA GLU A 41 -5.19 6.82 7.20
C GLU A 41 -3.68 7.08 7.39
N ASP A 42 -3.17 6.92 8.62
CA ASP A 42 -1.77 7.19 8.94
C ASP A 42 -0.84 6.14 8.30
N GLN A 43 -1.27 4.87 8.30
CA GLN A 43 -0.59 3.76 7.64
C GLN A 43 -0.53 3.97 6.13
N VAL A 44 -1.66 4.30 5.49
CA VAL A 44 -1.68 4.55 4.05
C VAL A 44 -0.81 5.75 3.69
N ARG A 45 -0.92 6.88 4.42
CA ARG A 45 -0.09 8.06 4.20
C ARG A 45 1.40 7.74 4.37
N THR A 46 1.75 6.90 5.34
CA THR A 46 3.13 6.49 5.58
C THR A 46 3.68 5.65 4.43
N LEU A 47 2.89 4.70 3.90
CA LEU A 47 3.30 3.94 2.73
C LEU A 47 3.50 4.86 1.52
N ILE A 48 2.52 5.74 1.22
CA ILE A 48 2.58 6.67 0.09
C ILE A 48 3.82 7.57 0.20
N LYS A 49 4.13 8.08 1.39
CA LYS A 49 5.32 8.92 1.62
C LYS A 49 6.63 8.19 1.27
N GLU A 50 6.70 6.88 1.53
CA GLU A 50 7.91 6.10 1.32
C GLU A 50 8.08 5.61 -0.12
N ILE A 51 7.00 5.14 -0.77
CA ILE A 51 7.09 4.56 -2.12
C ILE A 51 6.66 5.49 -3.25
N GLY A 52 5.96 6.59 -2.93
CA GLY A 52 5.43 7.55 -3.90
C GLY A 52 4.07 7.17 -4.48
N ASP A 53 3.30 8.19 -4.85
CA ASP A 53 1.98 8.02 -5.49
C ASP A 53 2.07 7.32 -6.86
N ASP A 54 3.18 7.46 -7.58
CA ASP A 54 3.39 6.82 -8.88
C ASP A 54 3.34 5.29 -8.77
N LYS A 55 3.90 4.72 -7.69
CA LYS A 55 3.86 3.29 -7.41
C LYS A 55 2.44 2.81 -7.07
N ILE A 56 1.69 3.61 -6.33
CA ILE A 56 0.28 3.32 -6.02
C ILE A 56 -0.56 3.34 -7.30
N ILE A 57 -0.40 4.36 -8.13
CA ILE A 57 -1.12 4.48 -9.41
C ILE A 57 -0.76 3.31 -10.34
N ASP A 58 0.52 2.94 -10.44
CA ASP A 58 0.95 1.79 -11.24
C ASP A 58 0.35 0.48 -10.72
N PHE A 59 0.30 0.31 -9.40
CA PHE A 59 -0.38 -0.82 -8.77
C PHE A 59 -1.88 -0.86 -9.10
N LEU A 60 -2.59 0.26 -8.97
CA LEU A 60 -4.02 0.34 -9.25
C LEU A 60 -4.33 -0.02 -10.70
N LYS A 61 -3.51 0.46 -11.65
CA LYS A 61 -3.66 0.17 -13.08
C LYS A 61 -3.35 -1.28 -13.44
N LYS A 62 -2.34 -1.90 -12.83
CA LYS A 62 -1.87 -3.26 -13.21
C LYS A 62 -2.50 -4.39 -12.40
N TYR A 63 -2.78 -4.15 -11.12
CA TYR A 63 -3.10 -5.18 -10.13
C TYR A 63 -4.35 -4.88 -9.31
N GLY A 64 -4.72 -3.61 -9.13
CA GLY A 64 -5.77 -3.16 -8.22
C GLY A 64 -7.09 -3.92 -8.38
N LYS A 65 -7.60 -4.03 -9.61
CA LYS A 65 -8.88 -4.71 -9.91
C LYS A 65 -8.92 -6.18 -9.52
N ARG A 66 -7.76 -6.84 -9.43
CA ARG A 66 -7.62 -8.26 -9.05
C ARG A 66 -7.29 -8.45 -7.57
N MET A 67 -6.53 -7.53 -6.98
CA MET A 67 -5.96 -7.68 -5.64
C MET A 67 -6.73 -6.96 -4.54
N LEU A 68 -7.55 -5.97 -4.89
CA LEU A 68 -8.39 -5.23 -3.96
C LEU A 68 -9.85 -5.71 -4.07
N SER A 69 -10.61 -5.51 -2.99
CA SER A 69 -12.06 -5.60 -3.09
C SER A 69 -12.60 -4.52 -4.02
N LYS A 70 -13.79 -4.74 -4.60
CA LYS A 70 -14.42 -3.76 -5.51
C LYS A 70 -14.60 -2.38 -4.85
N ILE A 71 -14.90 -2.36 -3.55
CA ILE A 71 -15.11 -1.12 -2.78
C ILE A 71 -13.78 -0.37 -2.66
N SER A 72 -12.74 -1.03 -2.15
CA SER A 72 -11.41 -0.45 -1.99
C SER A 72 -10.83 0.01 -3.34
N TYR A 73 -10.92 -0.83 -4.37
CA TYR A 73 -10.47 -0.48 -5.72
C TYR A 73 -11.14 0.80 -6.25
N ASN A 74 -12.48 0.85 -6.19
CA ASN A 74 -13.22 2.02 -6.68
C ASN A 74 -12.90 3.28 -5.88
N PHE A 75 -12.77 3.17 -4.56
CA PHE A 75 -12.38 4.28 -3.70
C PHE A 75 -11.01 4.85 -4.12
N TRP A 76 -10.00 4.00 -4.27
CA TRP A 76 -8.65 4.44 -4.62
C TRP A 76 -8.55 4.95 -6.05
N CYS A 77 -9.23 4.33 -7.01
CA CYS A 77 -9.33 4.88 -8.37
C CYS A 77 -9.98 6.26 -8.37
N HIS A 78 -11.03 6.46 -7.57
CA HIS A 78 -11.64 7.79 -7.43
C HIS A 78 -10.69 8.80 -6.78
N PHE A 79 -10.01 8.43 -5.68
CA PHE A 79 -9.03 9.26 -4.99
C PHE A 79 -7.91 9.74 -5.92
N TYR A 80 -7.41 8.85 -6.78
CA TYR A 80 -6.31 9.13 -7.73
C TYR A 80 -6.79 9.64 -9.11
N GLY A 81 -8.09 9.81 -9.32
CA GLY A 81 -8.63 10.24 -10.63
C GLY A 81 -8.36 9.24 -11.76
N ILE A 82 -8.28 7.94 -11.46
CA ILE A 82 -8.12 6.86 -12.44
C ILE A 82 -9.50 6.44 -12.92
N SER A 83 -9.79 6.70 -14.20
CA SER A 83 -10.97 6.17 -14.89
C SER A 83 -10.68 4.76 -15.44
N ASP A 84 -11.59 3.82 -15.18
CA ASP A 84 -11.65 2.47 -15.78
C ASP A 84 -12.12 2.56 -17.25
#